data_AF-A0A7Y3AI91-F1
#
_entry.id   AF-A0A7Y3AI91-F1
#
_cell.length_a   1.000
_cell.length_b   1.000
_cell.length_c   1.000
_cell.angle_alpha   90.00
_cell.angle_beta   90.00
_cell.angle_gamma   90.00
#
_symmetry.space_group_name_H-M   'P 1'
#
loop_
_entity.id
_entity.type
_entity.pdbx_description
1 polymer ?
#
loop_
_entity_poly.entity_id
_entity_poly.type
_entity_poly.pdbx_seq_one_letter_code
_entity_poly.pdbx_strand_id
1 'polypeptide(L)'
;FLPPTEVQGARLQKTLLAEGCSIADAVIFHSVVGIRSIIGSQVVMRDTVMMGADYYETDDQRSENRQLGRPDIGIGSGSIIESAILDKKVRIGRNVKIRHLSDRPDSEEENWAVRDGLVVVPKSAIIPDDTVI
;
A
#
# COMPACT_ATOMS: atom_id res chain seq x y z
N PHE A 1 19.75 -12.09 2.05
CA PHE A 1 18.95 -12.36 3.26
C PHE A 1 18.05 -11.17 3.50
N LEU A 2 16.76 -11.37 3.76
CA LEU A 2 15.85 -10.31 4.17
C LEU A 2 15.77 -10.29 5.70
N PRO A 3 15.60 -9.11 6.34
CA PRO A 3 15.32 -9.08 7.76
C PRO A 3 14.00 -9.81 8.07
N PRO A 4 13.80 -10.26 9.31
CA PRO A 4 12.51 -10.78 9.72
C PRO A 4 11.43 -9.71 9.54
N THR A 5 10.20 -10.17 9.31
CA THR A 5 9.03 -9.28 9.28
C THR A 5 8.72 -8.81 10.69
N GLU A 6 8.55 -7.49 10.82
CA GLU A 6 8.19 -6.82 12.06
C GLU A 6 6.72 -6.38 12.00
N VAL A 7 5.97 -6.74 13.05
CA VAL A 7 4.55 -6.41 13.20
C VAL A 7 4.35 -5.78 14.58
N GLN A 8 3.91 -4.53 14.62
CA GLN A 8 3.72 -3.76 15.85
C GLN A 8 2.26 -3.34 16.01
N GLY A 9 1.52 -3.97 16.91
CA GLY A 9 0.13 -3.59 17.21
C GLY A 9 -0.90 -3.97 16.14
N ALA A 10 -0.50 -4.63 15.05
CA ALA A 10 -1.42 -4.96 13.96
C ALA A 10 -2.35 -6.14 14.26
N ARG A 11 -3.57 -6.10 13.70
CA ARG A 11 -4.50 -7.22 13.63
C ARG A 11 -4.48 -7.83 12.24
N LEU A 12 -4.05 -9.09 12.16
CA LEU A 12 -3.96 -9.85 10.92
C LEU A 12 -4.97 -10.99 10.92
N GLN A 13 -5.76 -11.13 9.86
CA GLN A 13 -6.73 -12.21 9.75
C GLN A 13 -6.87 -12.68 8.30
N LYS A 14 -6.71 -13.98 8.05
CA LYS A 14 -6.72 -14.56 6.69
C LYS A 14 -5.67 -13.92 5.76
N THR A 15 -4.52 -13.54 6.30
CA THR A 15 -3.49 -12.78 5.58
C THR A 15 -2.21 -13.59 5.43
N LEU A 16 -1.59 -13.52 4.24
CA LEU A 16 -0.24 -14.04 4.00
C LEU A 16 0.76 -12.90 4.10
N LEU A 17 1.83 -13.10 4.87
CA LEU A 17 2.93 -12.14 5.02
C LEU A 17 4.23 -12.73 4.49
N ALA A 18 4.90 -12.01 3.62
CA ALA A 18 6.25 -12.31 3.18
C ALA A 18 7.31 -11.74 4.15
N GLU A 19 8.58 -12.00 3.86
CA GLU A 19 9.73 -11.53 4.66
C GLU A 19 10.02 -10.02 4.48
N GLY A 20 10.69 -9.44 5.48
CA GLY A 20 11.13 -8.05 5.46
C GLY A 20 10.00 -7.02 5.53
N CYS A 21 8.79 -7.38 5.92
CA CYS A 21 7.73 -6.39 6.06
C CYS A 21 7.91 -5.58 7.34
N SER A 22 7.52 -4.31 7.32
CA SER A 22 7.37 -3.46 8.50
C SER A 22 5.93 -2.99 8.55
N ILE A 23 5.18 -3.52 9.53
CA ILE A 23 3.75 -3.27 9.68
C ILE A 23 3.52 -2.63 11.04
N ALA A 24 3.12 -1.37 11.04
CA ALA A 24 2.73 -0.64 12.25
C ALA A 24 1.31 -1.03 12.70
N ASP A 25 0.69 -0.22 13.57
CA ASP A 25 -0.66 -0.45 14.08
C ASP A 25 -1.69 -0.43 12.93
N ALA A 26 -2.00 -1.59 12.37
CA ALA A 26 -2.84 -1.73 11.17
C ALA A 26 -3.82 -2.90 11.27
N VAL A 27 -4.91 -2.83 10.52
CA VAL A 27 -5.88 -3.92 10.39
C VAL A 27 -5.80 -4.48 8.98
N ILE A 28 -5.33 -5.72 8.84
CA ILE A 28 -5.16 -6.38 7.54
C ILE A 28 -6.01 -7.66 7.51
N PHE A 29 -6.98 -7.70 6.59
CA PHE A 29 -7.91 -8.80 6.45
C PHE A 29 -7.90 -9.37 5.02
N HIS A 30 -7.83 -10.69 4.90
CA HIS A 30 -7.96 -11.41 3.62
C HIS A 30 -7.09 -10.80 2.51
N SER A 31 -5.79 -10.72 2.78
CA SER A 31 -4.86 -9.98 1.93
C SER A 31 -3.52 -10.70 1.79
N VAL A 32 -2.74 -10.33 0.78
CA VAL A 32 -1.37 -10.81 0.59
C VAL A 32 -0.42 -9.62 0.68
N VAL A 33 0.58 -9.71 1.57
CA VAL A 33 1.61 -8.70 1.76
C VAL A 33 2.94 -9.27 1.27
N GLY A 34 3.43 -8.71 0.16
CA GLY A 34 4.68 -9.09 -0.49
C GLY A 34 5.92 -8.58 0.24
N ILE A 35 7.10 -9.00 -0.23
CA ILE A 35 8.38 -8.75 0.44
C ILE A 35 8.65 -7.25 0.62
N ARG A 36 9.32 -6.88 1.72
CA ARG A 36 9.72 -5.49 2.00
C ARG A 36 8.57 -4.48 2.02
N SER A 37 7.35 -4.92 2.27
CA SER A 37 6.20 -4.02 2.35
C SER A 37 6.29 -3.16 3.60
N ILE A 38 6.04 -1.85 3.45
CA ILE A 38 5.95 -0.90 4.55
C ILE A 38 4.48 -0.47 4.65
N ILE A 39 3.88 -0.69 5.82
CA ILE A 39 2.49 -0.35 6.10
C ILE A 39 2.45 0.53 7.35
N GLY A 40 2.03 1.79 7.17
CA GLY A 40 1.97 2.78 8.23
C GLY A 40 0.86 2.54 9.25
N SER A 41 0.87 3.33 10.32
CA SER A 41 -0.13 3.24 11.40
C SER A 41 -1.52 3.63 10.92
N GLN A 42 -2.53 3.07 11.59
CA GLN A 42 -3.95 3.27 11.33
C GLN A 42 -4.38 2.90 9.91
N VAL A 43 -3.62 2.06 9.21
CA VAL A 43 -4.00 1.54 7.90
C VAL A 43 -5.03 0.42 8.05
N VAL A 44 -6.05 0.46 7.22
CA VAL A 44 -7.01 -0.65 7.05
C VAL A 44 -6.83 -1.21 5.64
N MET A 45 -6.44 -2.47 5.53
CA MET A 45 -6.26 -3.15 4.26
C MET A 45 -7.14 -4.39 4.19
N ARG A 46 -7.95 -4.51 3.13
CA ARG A 46 -8.90 -5.60 2.95
C ARG A 46 -8.93 -6.08 1.50
N ASP A 47 -9.03 -7.40 1.30
CA ASP A 47 -9.21 -7.99 -0.03
C ASP A 47 -8.17 -7.46 -1.03
N THR A 48 -6.93 -7.30 -0.58
CA THR A 48 -5.89 -6.57 -1.31
C THR A 48 -4.63 -7.41 -1.48
N VAL A 49 -4.00 -7.30 -2.65
CA VAL A 49 -2.68 -7.88 -2.92
C VAL A 49 -1.67 -6.75 -3.02
N MET A 50 -0.70 -6.71 -2.11
CA MET A 50 0.43 -5.79 -2.16
C MET A 50 1.69 -6.56 -2.56
N MET A 51 2.32 -6.22 -3.68
CA MET A 51 3.51 -6.94 -4.17
C MET A 51 4.79 -6.57 -3.41
N GLY A 52 4.81 -5.44 -2.71
CA GLY A 52 5.92 -5.01 -1.86
C GLY A 52 6.99 -4.22 -2.61
N ALA A 53 8.28 -4.43 -2.30
CA ALA A 53 9.37 -3.61 -2.84
C ALA A 53 10.67 -4.38 -3.09
N ASP A 54 11.44 -3.88 -4.06
CA ASP A 54 12.76 -4.42 -4.41
C ASP A 54 13.88 -3.88 -3.48
N TYR A 55 13.61 -2.82 -2.71
CA TYR A 55 14.53 -2.19 -1.76
C TYR A 55 13.77 -1.37 -0.69
N TYR A 56 14.46 -1.01 0.40
CA TYR A 56 13.99 0.00 1.35
C TYR A 56 14.57 1.36 0.98
N GLU A 57 13.80 2.42 1.21
CA GLU A 57 14.32 3.78 1.03
C GLU A 57 15.29 4.16 2.14
N THR A 58 16.39 4.79 1.79
CA THR A 58 17.33 5.36 2.75
C THR A 58 16.74 6.60 3.42
N ASP A 59 17.35 7.05 4.52
CA ASP A 59 16.95 8.30 5.19
C ASP A 59 17.05 9.52 4.26
N ASP A 60 18.08 9.56 3.41
CA ASP A 60 18.27 10.61 2.41
C ASP A 60 17.16 10.58 1.35
N GLN A 61 16.77 9.40 0.85
CA GLN A 61 15.67 9.24 -0.11
C GLN A 61 14.33 9.66 0.51
N ARG A 62 14.06 9.28 1.76
CA ARG A 62 12.87 9.74 2.49
C ARG A 62 12.90 11.25 2.71
N SER A 63 14.08 11.84 2.92
CA SER A 63 14.25 13.29 3.03
C SER A 63 13.97 14.01 1.71
N GLU A 64 14.48 13.48 0.61
CA GLU A 64 14.19 13.96 -0.74
C GLU A 64 12.69 13.87 -1.04
N ASN A 65 12.03 12.75 -0.71
CA ASN A 65 10.59 12.58 -0.91
C ASN A 65 9.79 13.69 -0.20
N ARG A 66 10.15 14.01 1.05
CA ARG A 66 9.54 15.12 1.80
C ARG A 66 9.77 16.47 1.12
N GLN A 67 10.96 16.73 0.59
CA GLN A 67 11.25 17.98 -0.14
C GLN A 67 10.45 18.09 -1.44
N LEU A 68 10.26 16.96 -2.13
CA LEU A 68 9.48 16.86 -3.37
C LEU A 68 7.96 16.78 -3.13
N GLY A 69 7.51 16.67 -1.88
CA GLY A 69 6.09 16.51 -1.54
C GLY A 69 5.47 15.20 -2.05
N ARG A 70 6.27 14.13 -2.19
CA ARG A 70 5.77 12.79 -2.59
C ARG A 70 5.81 11.80 -1.43
N PRO A 71 4.91 10.80 -1.37
CA PRO A 71 4.96 9.77 -0.35
C PRO A 71 6.17 8.84 -0.49
N ASP A 72 6.55 8.22 0.64
CA ASP A 72 7.51 7.11 0.68
C ASP A 72 6.90 5.84 0.05
N ILE A 73 7.73 4.87 -0.29
CA ILE A 73 7.30 3.55 -0.78
C ILE A 73 6.51 2.84 0.32
N GLY A 74 5.35 2.30 -0.04
CA GLY A 74 4.45 1.60 0.87
C GLY A 74 3.11 2.32 1.01
N ILE A 75 2.47 2.10 2.16
CA ILE A 75 1.15 2.67 2.47
C ILE A 75 1.27 3.67 3.62
N GLY A 76 0.96 4.93 3.35
CA GLY A 76 0.92 6.00 4.33
C GLY A 76 -0.16 5.81 5.39
N SER A 77 0.05 6.44 6.55
CA SER A 77 -0.83 6.30 7.71
C SER A 77 -2.27 6.76 7.46
N GLY A 78 -3.22 6.12 8.15
CA GLY A 78 -4.65 6.44 8.08
C GLY A 78 -5.34 6.03 6.78
N SER A 79 -4.62 5.42 5.84
CA SER A 79 -5.15 5.01 4.55
C SER A 79 -6.01 3.75 4.64
N ILE A 80 -7.03 3.67 3.80
CA ILE A 80 -7.95 2.56 3.72
C ILE A 80 -7.92 2.00 2.30
N ILE A 81 -7.51 0.75 2.17
CA ILE A 81 -7.28 0.08 0.88
C ILE A 81 -8.16 -1.17 0.82
N GLU A 82 -9.15 -1.16 -0.07
CA GLU A 82 -10.11 -2.25 -0.24
C GLU A 82 -10.16 -2.68 -1.70
N SER A 83 -10.13 -4.00 -1.95
CA SER A 83 -10.27 -4.58 -3.29
C SER A 83 -9.26 -4.03 -4.31
N ALA A 84 -7.97 -4.05 -3.95
CA ALA A 84 -6.91 -3.48 -4.76
C ALA A 84 -5.75 -4.45 -5.05
N ILE A 85 -5.06 -4.20 -6.17
CA ILE A 85 -3.76 -4.78 -6.48
C ILE A 85 -2.75 -3.64 -6.49
N LEU A 86 -1.85 -3.65 -5.52
CA LEU A 86 -0.75 -2.70 -5.40
C LEU A 86 0.53 -3.38 -5.91
N ASP A 87 1.02 -2.94 -7.07
CA ASP A 87 2.25 -3.47 -7.64
C ASP A 87 3.49 -2.99 -6.83
N LYS A 88 4.68 -3.37 -7.27
CA LYS A 88 5.92 -3.09 -6.56
C LYS A 88 6.23 -1.60 -6.51
N LYS A 89 6.80 -1.18 -5.38
CA LYS A 89 7.33 0.18 -5.17
C LYS A 89 6.28 1.29 -5.30
N VAL A 90 5.00 0.96 -5.14
CA VAL A 90 3.95 2.00 -5.08
C VAL A 90 4.18 2.92 -3.89
N ARG A 91 3.73 4.15 -4.04
CA ARG A 91 3.82 5.21 -3.04
C ARG A 91 2.41 5.70 -2.74
N ILE A 92 1.76 5.10 -1.76
CA ILE A 92 0.42 5.51 -1.33
C ILE A 92 0.57 6.52 -0.19
N GLY A 93 0.00 7.70 -0.37
CA GLY A 93 -0.01 8.78 0.61
C GLY A 93 -0.77 8.47 1.90
N ARG A 94 -0.85 9.46 2.76
CA ARG A 94 -1.63 9.46 4.00
C ARG A 94 -3.11 9.66 3.69
N ASN A 95 -3.97 9.06 4.50
CA ASN A 95 -5.44 9.19 4.40
C ASN A 95 -6.03 8.86 3.02
N VAL A 96 -5.31 8.10 2.18
CA VAL A 96 -5.80 7.64 0.88
C VAL A 96 -6.93 6.65 1.10
N LYS A 97 -8.01 6.77 0.33
CA LYS A 97 -9.16 5.86 0.40
C LYS A 97 -9.34 5.21 -0.96
N ILE A 98 -8.97 3.95 -1.08
CA ILE A 98 -9.33 3.08 -2.19
C ILE A 98 -10.47 2.20 -1.70
N ARG A 99 -11.68 2.42 -2.22
CA ARG A 99 -12.87 1.71 -1.74
C ARG A 99 -13.35 0.69 -2.75
N HIS A 100 -13.85 -0.44 -2.23
CA HIS A 100 -14.58 -1.39 -3.04
C HIS A 100 -15.90 -0.77 -3.51
N LEU A 101 -16.14 -0.81 -4.82
CA LEU A 101 -17.36 -0.38 -5.47
C LEU A 101 -17.79 -1.50 -6.42
N SER A 102 -18.93 -2.12 -6.14
CA SER A 102 -19.36 -3.38 -6.77
C SER A 102 -19.64 -3.27 -8.26
N ASP A 103 -19.97 -2.07 -8.72
CA ASP A 103 -20.42 -1.70 -10.06
C ASP A 103 -19.49 -0.65 -10.70
N ARG A 104 -18.24 -0.58 -10.21
CA ARG A 104 -17.25 0.35 -10.75
C ARG A 104 -16.91 -0.01 -12.20
N PRO A 105 -17.12 0.90 -13.17
CA PRO A 105 -16.77 0.63 -14.54
C PRO A 105 -15.25 0.59 -14.69
N ASP A 106 -14.78 -0.18 -15.66
CA ASP A 106 -13.38 -0.18 -16.05
C ASP A 106 -12.97 1.23 -16.50
N SER A 107 -11.86 1.70 -15.94
CA SER A 107 -11.30 3.01 -16.24
C SER A 107 -9.79 2.95 -16.22
N GLU A 108 -9.15 3.93 -16.85
CA GLU A 108 -7.71 4.07 -16.86
C GLU A 108 -7.37 5.52 -16.55
N GLU A 109 -6.69 5.73 -15.44
CA GLU A 109 -6.18 7.01 -14.99
C GLU A 109 -4.65 7.00 -15.09
N GLU A 110 -4.03 8.14 -14.83
CA GLU A 110 -2.57 8.29 -14.93
C GLU A 110 -1.80 7.32 -14.01
N ASN A 111 -2.30 7.10 -12.78
CA ASN A 111 -1.58 6.38 -11.73
C ASN A 111 -2.31 5.15 -11.18
N TRP A 112 -3.49 4.82 -11.72
CA TRP A 112 -4.27 3.63 -11.36
C TRP A 112 -5.28 3.30 -12.46
N ALA A 113 -5.77 2.07 -12.45
CA ALA A 113 -6.81 1.63 -13.36
C ALA A 113 -7.84 0.80 -12.59
N VAL A 114 -9.04 0.65 -13.15
CA VAL A 114 -10.05 -0.27 -12.65
C VAL A 114 -10.25 -1.37 -13.66
N ARG A 115 -10.18 -2.62 -13.18
CA ARG A 115 -10.48 -3.80 -13.97
C ARG A 115 -11.33 -4.74 -13.14
N ASP A 116 -12.52 -5.09 -13.62
CA ASP A 116 -13.44 -6.01 -12.94
C ASP A 116 -13.78 -5.58 -11.50
N GLY A 117 -13.92 -4.26 -11.27
CA GLY A 117 -14.19 -3.69 -9.95
C GLY A 117 -13.00 -3.68 -8.98
N LEU A 118 -11.81 -4.11 -9.41
CA LEU A 118 -10.57 -4.01 -8.65
C LEU A 118 -9.78 -2.77 -9.05
N VAL A 119 -9.22 -2.08 -8.06
CA VAL A 119 -8.29 -0.97 -8.31
C VAL A 119 -6.87 -1.52 -8.46
N VAL A 120 -6.25 -1.26 -9.60
CA VAL A 120 -4.87 -1.66 -9.88
C VAL A 120 -3.98 -0.42 -9.84
N VAL A 121 -3.01 -0.41 -8.94
CA VAL A 121 -2.00 0.64 -8.82
C VAL A 121 -0.69 0.13 -9.43
N PRO A 122 -0.26 0.62 -10.60
CA PRO A 122 0.91 0.13 -11.32
C PRO A 122 2.23 0.36 -10.57
N LYS A 123 3.27 -0.37 -11.03
CA LYS A 123 4.61 -0.30 -10.44
C LYS A 123 5.15 1.13 -10.35
N SER A 124 5.62 1.52 -9.18
CA SER A 124 6.18 2.85 -8.89
C SER A 124 5.21 4.02 -9.02
N ALA A 125 3.91 3.77 -9.19
CA ALA A 125 2.91 4.82 -9.23
C ALA A 125 2.79 5.53 -7.87
N ILE A 126 2.41 6.80 -7.92
CA ILE A 126 2.22 7.66 -6.75
C ILE A 126 0.73 7.97 -6.62
N ILE A 127 0.16 7.67 -5.46
CA ILE A 127 -1.17 8.12 -5.07
C ILE A 127 -0.98 9.18 -3.98
N PRO A 128 -1.25 10.47 -4.26
CA PRO A 128 -1.03 11.55 -3.30
C PRO A 128 -1.86 11.41 -2.01
N ASP A 129 -1.45 12.13 -0.97
CA ASP A 129 -2.19 12.24 0.28
C ASP A 129 -3.66 12.65 0.02
N ASP A 130 -4.57 12.15 0.87
CA ASP A 130 -6.01 12.44 0.87
C ASP A 130 -6.77 12.03 -0.41
N THR A 131 -6.12 11.35 -1.36
CA THR A 131 -6.76 10.89 -2.60
C THR A 131 -7.89 9.89 -2.29
N VAL A 132 -9.03 10.07 -2.96
CA VAL A 132 -10.17 9.14 -2.91
C VAL A 132 -10.34 8.50 -4.28
N ILE A 133 -10.27 7.17 -4.30
CA ILE A 133 -10.40 6.31 -5.48
C ILE A 133 -11.61 5.42 -5.28
#